data_AF-A0A194QLV7-F1
#
_entry.id   AF-A0A194QLV7-F1
#
_cell.length_a   1.000
_cell.length_b   1.000
_cell.length_c   1.000
_cell.angle_alpha   90.00
_cell.angle_beta   90.00
_cell.angle_gamma   90.00
#
_symmetry.space_group_name_H-M   'P 1'
#
loop_
_entity.id
_entity.type
_entity.pdbx_description
1 polymer ?
#
loop_
_entity_poly.entity_id
_entity_poly.type
_entity_poly.pdbx_seq_one_letter_code
_entity_poly.pdbx_strand_id
1 'polypeptide(L)'
;MLVMAKSCKKFKFESRQWSHKQGRTDQSAPIHLTQALAYLLSLWSRRTIGDEESGSSSKNDHTRYRIYYPNLSRLQQPKNSQRQYPGIDKAGARDKRLAENQEPKNELQKNAIALARRKELETYQRALDIQWLNSRMDDSHIGRHLAQINQEAEMERDFQERTDHSALVNARTQKEIALASEIAKHSQEEICQLQRRHYLRERDPELRTLLRKLQNGYVCKDLKQQILHNQYKRLQDELQRRHYLRERDPELRTLLRKLQNGYVCKDLKQQILHNQYKRLQDEAEERRQNMILMSALAIDAEAVKREEEEAMERKAKLLLEMQQQLVDRQRVKQCQFEETLIEKKMLEEVMKTIADEDHRELQQKRELAVKLNKEIEMFKKAREAWKEKQKKLLVIEERNIENQIKQAGDRSTAIVAERERKFREREMLNEKIAAKIIADRAAILEREDIVRSWHNSGDSNLKRCIFKSEADMEVLKQKDLEKERQLKEKKRQYALELKQQMSEDVRRRQQQKQQEEEEAKYVFDTEKAWLWETAEERRRIVSAHAPQVLGYLQPGILRSEDLPLLKHAASQHPHLCHLQLDHISQHNKPLRRPKCNSQCRILREY
;
A
#
# COMPACT_ATOMS: atom_id res chain seq x y z
N MET A 1 18.29 63.40 -44.23
CA MET A 1 18.25 64.14 -45.50
C MET A 1 19.36 63.59 -46.39
N LEU A 2 19.16 63.09 -47.61
CA LEU A 2 17.98 63.11 -48.50
C LEU A 2 18.02 61.92 -49.50
N VAL A 3 16.85 61.36 -49.81
CA VAL A 3 16.37 60.84 -51.12
C VAL A 3 17.37 60.17 -52.09
N MET A 4 17.04 58.92 -52.45
CA MET A 4 17.13 58.24 -53.77
C MET A 4 18.46 58.14 -54.56
N ALA A 5 18.79 56.87 -54.86
CA ALA A 5 18.87 56.25 -56.19
C ALA A 5 20.07 56.47 -57.14
N LYS A 6 20.40 55.34 -57.79
CA LYS A 6 20.83 55.15 -59.20
C LYS A 6 22.21 55.71 -59.61
N SER A 7 23.13 54.81 -59.99
CA SER A 7 23.30 54.31 -61.38
C SER A 7 24.72 53.79 -61.69
N CYS A 8 24.77 52.61 -62.33
CA CYS A 8 25.57 52.24 -63.53
C CYS A 8 27.11 52.42 -63.54
N LYS A 9 27.96 51.58 -64.16
CA LYS A 9 27.78 50.49 -65.13
C LYS A 9 29.16 49.79 -65.37
N LYS A 10 29.09 48.48 -65.64
CA LYS A 10 29.80 47.66 -66.66
C LYS A 10 31.33 47.75 -66.82
N PHE A 11 31.97 46.59 -66.71
CA PHE A 11 32.59 45.94 -67.88
C PHE A 11 32.34 44.42 -67.84
N LYS A 12 31.98 43.86 -69.00
CA LYS A 12 31.63 42.46 -69.27
C LYS A 12 32.57 42.03 -70.39
N PHE A 13 33.15 40.84 -70.33
CA PHE A 13 33.43 40.07 -71.55
C PHE A 13 33.38 38.58 -71.26
N GLU A 14 32.57 37.90 -72.07
CA GLU A 14 32.31 36.46 -72.14
C GLU A 14 33.51 35.77 -72.85
N SER A 15 33.82 34.47 -72.74
CA SER A 15 33.04 33.33 -73.23
C SER A 15 33.80 32.01 -73.06
N ARG A 16 33.06 30.94 -72.71
CA ARG A 16 33.02 29.54 -73.23
C ARG A 16 34.33 28.83 -73.67
N GLN A 17 34.71 27.67 -73.10
CA GLN A 17 34.23 26.27 -73.24
C GLN A 17 34.81 25.46 -74.43
N TRP A 18 35.18 24.18 -74.16
CA TRP A 18 35.58 23.04 -75.05
C TRP A 18 37.01 23.06 -75.63
N SER A 19 37.74 21.97 -75.90
CA SER A 19 37.73 20.51 -75.58
C SER A 19 39.03 19.89 -76.19
N HIS A 20 39.53 18.77 -75.63
CA HIS A 20 40.32 17.67 -76.25
C HIS A 20 41.53 17.91 -77.21
N LYS A 21 42.70 17.36 -76.85
CA LYS A 21 43.54 16.36 -77.59
C LYS A 21 44.90 16.18 -76.88
N GLN A 22 45.17 15.01 -76.28
CA GLN A 22 46.07 13.96 -76.79
C GLN A 22 47.42 14.44 -77.35
N GLY A 23 48.50 14.02 -76.68
CA GLY A 23 49.88 14.04 -77.18
C GLY A 23 50.79 13.20 -76.27
N ARG A 24 50.95 11.92 -76.62
CA ARG A 24 52.01 11.01 -76.13
C ARG A 24 53.35 11.39 -76.77
N THR A 25 54.44 11.17 -76.04
CA THR A 25 55.75 10.56 -76.41
C THR A 25 56.76 11.03 -75.35
N ASP A 26 57.20 10.18 -74.42
CA ASP A 26 58.20 9.11 -74.51
C ASP A 26 59.63 9.56 -74.89
N GLN A 27 60.56 9.07 -74.06
CA GLN A 27 62.04 8.99 -74.19
C GLN A 27 62.81 10.29 -73.86
N SER A 28 63.85 10.30 -73.03
CA SER A 28 64.67 9.23 -72.44
C SER A 28 65.51 9.80 -71.27
N ALA A 29 65.77 8.95 -70.27
CA ALA A 29 66.73 9.17 -69.18
C ALA A 29 68.19 9.31 -69.70
N PRO A 30 69.21 9.59 -68.84
CA PRO A 30 69.70 8.56 -67.93
C PRO A 30 70.01 9.01 -66.49
N ILE A 31 70.11 7.96 -65.68
CA ILE A 31 70.41 7.81 -64.26
C ILE A 31 71.88 8.15 -63.93
N HIS A 32 72.12 8.49 -62.65
CA HIS A 32 73.34 8.48 -61.81
C HIS A 32 73.41 9.83 -61.07
N LEU A 33 73.47 9.97 -59.74
CA LEU A 33 74.02 9.12 -58.69
C LEU A 33 73.41 9.53 -57.32
N THR A 34 73.26 8.52 -56.49
CA THR A 34 72.90 8.49 -55.07
C THR A 34 73.94 9.13 -54.14
N GLN A 35 73.56 9.27 -52.86
CA GLN A 35 74.40 9.40 -51.64
C GLN A 35 74.91 10.80 -51.26
N ALA A 36 74.29 11.44 -50.24
CA ALA A 36 75.00 12.39 -49.36
C ALA A 36 74.30 12.84 -48.05
N LEU A 37 73.00 12.58 -47.80
CA LEU A 37 72.30 13.28 -46.69
C LEU A 37 71.70 12.41 -45.57
N ALA A 38 72.03 11.12 -45.50
CA ALA A 38 71.49 10.21 -44.47
C ALA A 38 72.52 9.71 -43.43
N TYR A 39 73.76 10.22 -43.40
CA TYR A 39 74.84 9.66 -42.56
C TYR A 39 75.41 10.61 -41.49
N LEU A 40 74.88 11.83 -41.32
CA LEU A 40 75.42 12.82 -40.36
C LEU A 40 74.61 12.98 -39.05
N LEU A 41 73.53 12.23 -38.86
CA LEU A 41 72.68 12.34 -37.66
C LEU A 41 72.81 11.17 -36.65
N SER A 42 73.68 10.18 -36.91
CA SER A 42 73.77 8.96 -36.08
C SER A 42 75.02 8.83 -35.18
N LEU A 43 75.88 9.86 -35.07
CA LEU A 43 77.18 9.72 -34.38
C LEU A 43 77.52 10.81 -33.35
N TRP A 44 76.53 11.39 -32.67
CA TRP A 44 76.79 12.32 -31.55
C TRP A 44 76.05 11.94 -30.27
N SER A 45 76.19 10.68 -29.87
CA SER A 45 75.85 10.22 -28.52
C SER A 45 77.00 9.41 -27.92
N ARG A 46 77.41 9.81 -26.71
CA ARG A 46 78.29 9.16 -25.71
C ARG A 46 79.76 9.57 -25.64
N ARG A 47 80.05 10.44 -24.65
CA ARG A 47 81.11 10.37 -23.60
C ARG A 47 81.00 11.71 -22.82
N THR A 48 80.94 11.82 -21.49
CA THR A 48 81.40 10.99 -20.37
C THR A 48 80.91 11.62 -19.05
N ILE A 49 80.60 10.77 -18.04
CA ILE A 49 80.87 10.93 -16.58
C ILE A 49 80.10 12.05 -15.85
N GLY A 50 79.48 11.89 -14.67
CA GLY A 50 79.50 10.84 -13.66
C GLY A 50 79.33 11.53 -12.28
N ASP A 51 78.44 10.96 -11.48
CA ASP A 51 78.42 10.85 -10.01
C ASP A 51 78.27 12.07 -9.05
N GLU A 52 77.28 11.90 -8.15
CA GLU A 52 77.24 12.28 -6.72
C GLU A 52 77.19 13.79 -6.38
N GLU A 53 76.46 14.32 -5.39
CA GLU A 53 75.66 13.77 -4.30
C GLU A 53 74.81 14.92 -3.68
N SER A 54 73.71 14.53 -3.02
CA SER A 54 73.07 15.21 -1.88
C SER A 54 72.22 16.49 -2.06
N GLY A 55 71.00 16.43 -1.51
CA GLY A 55 70.56 17.47 -0.57
C GLY A 55 69.41 18.40 -0.97
N SER A 56 68.18 17.97 -0.67
CA SER A 56 67.11 18.78 -0.05
C SER A 56 66.36 19.87 -0.85
N SER A 57 65.04 19.94 -0.58
CA SER A 57 64.10 21.03 -0.91
C SER A 57 63.69 21.08 -2.40
N SER A 58 62.43 21.11 -2.80
CA SER A 58 61.36 22.00 -2.35
C SER A 58 60.01 21.51 -2.88
N LYS A 59 58.96 21.96 -2.21
CA LYS A 59 57.54 21.64 -2.34
C LYS A 59 57.00 21.84 -3.77
N ASN A 60 56.06 20.96 -4.13
CA ASN A 60 55.15 21.10 -5.27
C ASN A 60 54.32 22.38 -5.15
N ASP A 61 54.61 23.37 -5.99
CA ASP A 61 53.67 24.45 -6.31
C ASP A 61 52.71 23.97 -7.40
N HIS A 62 51.53 23.51 -6.97
CA HIS A 62 50.37 23.40 -7.84
C HIS A 62 49.80 24.80 -8.07
N THR A 63 50.14 25.40 -9.21
CA THR A 63 49.46 26.57 -9.77
C THR A 63 48.03 26.17 -10.17
N ARG A 64 47.09 26.31 -9.22
CA ARG A 64 45.65 26.34 -9.47
C ARG A 64 45.33 27.51 -10.40
N TYR A 65 45.01 27.22 -11.65
CA TYR A 65 44.30 28.17 -12.51
C TYR A 65 42.93 28.49 -11.89
N ARG A 66 42.78 29.73 -11.42
CA ARG A 66 41.52 30.31 -10.97
C ARG A 66 40.72 30.69 -12.22
N ILE A 67 39.79 29.83 -12.63
CA ILE A 67 38.78 30.18 -13.64
C ILE A 67 37.78 31.12 -12.97
N TYR A 68 37.75 32.38 -13.40
CA TYR A 68 36.72 33.35 -13.06
C TYR A 68 35.40 32.91 -13.70
N TYR A 69 34.44 32.46 -12.89
CA TYR A 69 33.04 32.44 -13.31
C TYR A 69 32.44 33.84 -13.10
N PRO A 70 31.86 34.48 -14.13
CA PRO A 70 31.13 35.72 -13.93
C PRO A 70 29.82 35.43 -13.19
N ASN A 71 29.49 36.30 -12.24
CA ASN A 71 28.22 36.37 -11.52
C ASN A 71 27.01 36.29 -12.48
N LEU A 72 26.36 35.14 -12.54
CA LEU A 72 25.00 34.98 -13.03
C LEU A 72 24.01 35.05 -11.86
N SER A 73 23.97 36.22 -11.22
CA SER A 73 22.92 36.60 -10.28
C SER A 73 21.90 37.49 -11.01
N ARG A 74 21.02 36.88 -11.80
CA ARG A 74 19.68 37.40 -12.19
C ARG A 74 19.07 36.47 -13.25
N LEU A 75 18.46 35.39 -12.79
CA LEU A 75 17.31 34.82 -13.48
C LEU A 75 16.11 35.04 -12.58
N GLN A 76 15.27 35.98 -13.00
CA GLN A 76 13.92 36.15 -12.50
C GLN A 76 13.24 34.79 -12.53
N GLN A 77 12.79 34.33 -11.37
CA GLN A 77 11.85 33.21 -11.32
C GLN A 77 10.63 33.58 -12.17
N PRO A 78 10.20 32.73 -13.11
CA PRO A 78 8.87 32.87 -13.66
C PRO A 78 7.89 32.62 -12.51
N LYS A 79 7.02 33.59 -12.29
CA LYS A 79 5.79 33.44 -11.51
C LYS A 79 4.93 32.38 -12.21
N ASN A 80 5.22 31.10 -11.98
CA ASN A 80 4.33 30.02 -12.37
C ASN A 80 3.19 29.96 -11.35
N SER A 81 2.11 30.62 -11.75
CA SER A 81 0.78 30.02 -11.80
C SER A 81 0.57 28.84 -10.85
N GLN A 82 -0.22 29.12 -9.81
CA GLN A 82 -1.04 28.14 -9.11
C GLN A 82 -1.69 27.18 -10.12
N ARG A 83 -1.05 26.06 -10.42
CA ARG A 83 -1.76 24.86 -10.85
C ARG A 83 -2.46 24.35 -9.60
N GLN A 84 -3.71 24.77 -9.47
CA GLN A 84 -4.70 24.07 -8.66
C GLN A 84 -4.63 22.59 -9.06
N TYR A 85 -4.09 21.76 -8.18
CA TYR A 85 -4.42 20.34 -8.22
C TYR A 85 -5.92 20.25 -7.95
N PRO A 86 -6.74 19.68 -8.85
CA PRO A 86 -8.12 19.41 -8.52
C PRO A 86 -8.11 18.44 -7.34
N GLY A 87 -8.86 18.80 -6.30
CA GLY A 87 -8.89 18.11 -5.03
C GLY A 87 -9.05 16.60 -5.19
N ILE A 88 -8.06 15.87 -4.67
CA ILE A 88 -8.20 14.47 -4.27
C ILE A 88 -8.59 14.49 -2.79
N ASP A 89 -9.67 15.21 -2.48
CA ASP A 89 -10.33 15.16 -1.18
C ASP A 89 -11.77 14.77 -1.45
N LYS A 90 -12.21 13.68 -0.81
CA LYS A 90 -13.56 13.07 -0.84
C LYS A 90 -13.77 11.93 -1.86
N ALA A 91 -12.95 10.89 -1.79
CA ALA A 91 -13.33 9.54 -2.28
C ALA A 91 -13.21 8.44 -1.20
N GLY A 92 -13.03 8.79 0.08
CA GLY A 92 -12.87 7.82 1.18
C GLY A 92 -14.12 7.56 2.04
N ALA A 93 -15.27 8.20 1.74
CA ALA A 93 -16.44 8.19 2.64
C ALA A 93 -17.71 7.52 2.07
N ARG A 94 -17.65 6.90 0.88
CA ARG A 94 -18.82 6.22 0.27
C ARG A 94 -18.81 4.69 0.32
N ASP A 95 -17.67 4.04 0.62
CA ASP A 95 -17.59 2.57 0.62
C ASP A 95 -17.87 1.91 1.99
N LYS A 96 -18.21 2.69 3.02
CA LYS A 96 -18.58 2.14 4.34
C LYS A 96 -20.05 1.71 4.49
N ARG A 97 -20.91 1.93 3.48
CA ARG A 97 -22.35 1.59 3.55
C ARG A 97 -22.78 0.39 2.69
N LEU A 98 -21.84 -0.34 2.08
CA LEU A 98 -22.13 -1.54 1.27
C LEU A 98 -21.58 -2.85 1.86
N ALA A 99 -20.94 -2.80 3.03
CA ALA A 99 -20.40 -3.98 3.70
C ALA A 99 -21.41 -4.69 4.63
N GLU A 100 -22.59 -4.13 4.85
CA GLU A 100 -23.55 -4.61 5.86
C GLU A 100 -24.57 -5.66 5.37
N ASN A 101 -24.54 -6.04 4.08
CA ASN A 101 -25.49 -7.01 3.51
C ASN A 101 -24.85 -8.15 2.71
N GLN A 102 -23.56 -8.46 2.92
CA GLN A 102 -22.93 -9.60 2.24
C GLN A 102 -23.03 -10.85 3.11
N GLU A 103 -23.86 -11.80 2.67
CA GLU A 103 -23.90 -13.18 3.16
C GLU A 103 -22.47 -13.74 3.32
N PRO A 104 -22.23 -14.61 4.32
CA PRO A 104 -20.91 -15.13 4.62
C PRO A 104 -20.34 -15.84 3.39
N LYS A 105 -19.36 -15.20 2.75
CA LYS A 105 -18.65 -15.76 1.59
C LYS A 105 -17.98 -17.07 1.99
N ASN A 106 -18.27 -18.13 1.24
CA ASN A 106 -17.73 -19.47 1.42
C ASN A 106 -16.19 -19.45 1.37
N GLU A 107 -15.49 -20.36 2.06
CA GLU A 107 -14.02 -20.31 2.20
C GLU A 107 -13.28 -20.31 0.86
N LEU A 108 -13.82 -21.01 -0.14
CA LEU A 108 -13.33 -20.97 -1.52
C LEU A 108 -13.33 -19.55 -2.11
N GLN A 109 -14.32 -18.74 -1.78
CA GLN A 109 -14.40 -17.35 -2.22
C GLN A 109 -13.43 -16.45 -1.44
N LYS A 110 -13.21 -16.71 -0.14
CA LYS A 110 -12.20 -15.99 0.66
C LYS A 110 -10.78 -16.28 0.17
N ASN A 111 -10.46 -17.54 -0.13
CA ASN A 111 -9.20 -17.94 -0.73
C ASN A 111 -9.02 -17.38 -2.14
N ALA A 112 -10.08 -17.34 -2.94
CA ALA A 112 -10.04 -16.68 -4.25
C ALA A 112 -9.77 -15.17 -4.12
N ILE A 113 -10.37 -14.49 -3.14
CA ILE A 113 -10.12 -13.06 -2.87
C ILE A 113 -8.69 -12.83 -2.35
N ALA A 114 -8.20 -13.67 -1.44
CA ALA A 114 -6.84 -13.57 -0.92
C ALA A 114 -5.79 -13.81 -2.02
N LEU A 115 -6.02 -14.80 -2.88
CA LEU A 115 -5.15 -15.12 -4.01
C LEU A 115 -5.22 -14.02 -5.09
N ALA A 116 -6.39 -13.45 -5.35
CA ALA A 116 -6.55 -12.28 -6.21
C ALA A 116 -5.78 -11.07 -5.64
N ARG A 117 -5.88 -10.81 -4.34
CA ARG A 117 -5.17 -9.71 -3.67
C ARG A 117 -3.66 -9.91 -3.66
N ARG A 118 -3.20 -11.16 -3.51
CA ARG A 118 -1.77 -11.49 -3.61
C ARG A 118 -1.25 -11.27 -5.03
N LYS A 119 -2.00 -11.67 -6.05
CA LYS A 119 -1.68 -11.39 -7.45
C LYS A 119 -1.68 -9.89 -7.76
N GLU A 120 -2.64 -9.13 -7.21
CA GLU A 120 -2.68 -7.67 -7.33
C GLU A 120 -1.42 -7.04 -6.72
N LEU A 121 -1.06 -7.42 -5.49
CA LEU A 121 0.15 -6.93 -4.83
C LEU A 121 1.42 -7.32 -5.59
N GLU A 122 1.51 -8.53 -6.13
CA GLU A 122 2.62 -8.95 -6.99
C GLU A 122 2.68 -8.13 -8.28
N THR A 123 1.53 -7.81 -8.91
CA THR A 123 1.51 -6.93 -10.09
C THR A 123 1.89 -5.49 -9.74
N TYR A 124 1.48 -4.96 -8.59
CA TYR A 124 1.91 -3.64 -8.12
C TYR A 124 3.40 -3.59 -7.82
N GLN A 125 3.93 -4.63 -7.17
CA GLN A 125 5.36 -4.73 -6.90
C GLN A 125 6.15 -4.81 -8.21
N ARG A 126 5.72 -5.64 -9.18
CA ARG A 126 6.34 -5.68 -10.51
C ARG A 126 6.26 -4.34 -11.24
N ALA A 127 5.15 -3.62 -11.14
CA ALA A 127 5.02 -2.30 -11.75
C ALA A 127 5.99 -1.28 -11.14
N LEU A 128 6.17 -1.30 -9.81
CA LEU A 128 7.14 -0.46 -9.11
C LEU A 128 8.58 -0.82 -9.48
N ASP A 129 8.90 -2.12 -9.53
CA ASP A 129 10.23 -2.59 -9.92
C ASP A 129 10.56 -2.20 -11.37
N ILE A 130 9.58 -2.32 -12.29
CA ILE A 130 9.70 -1.86 -13.68
C ILE A 130 9.87 -0.34 -13.75
N GLN A 131 9.11 0.42 -12.95
CA GLN A 131 9.23 1.87 -12.91
C GLN A 131 10.61 2.31 -12.40
N TRP A 132 11.13 1.66 -11.36
CA TRP A 132 12.47 1.92 -10.84
C TRP A 132 13.56 1.58 -11.86
N LEU A 133 13.44 0.43 -12.55
CA LEU A 133 14.35 0.06 -13.63
C LEU A 133 14.30 1.07 -14.78
N ASN A 134 13.12 1.55 -15.19
CA ASN A 134 12.97 2.55 -16.23
C ASN A 134 13.61 3.88 -15.82
N SER A 135 13.37 4.39 -14.61
CA SER A 135 14.03 5.62 -14.13
C SER A 135 15.56 5.49 -14.09
N ARG A 136 16.08 4.33 -13.67
CA ARG A 136 17.53 4.08 -13.65
C ARG A 136 18.12 3.91 -15.05
N MET A 137 17.37 3.34 -15.99
CA MET A 137 17.77 3.27 -17.40
C MET A 137 17.73 4.64 -18.06
N ASP A 138 16.74 5.48 -17.75
CA ASP A 138 16.64 6.86 -18.23
C ASP A 138 17.83 7.69 -17.74
N ASP A 139 18.23 7.54 -16.47
CA ASP A 139 19.45 8.18 -15.94
C ASP A 139 20.72 7.70 -16.67
N SER A 140 20.78 6.41 -17.01
CA SER A 140 21.89 5.84 -17.82
C SER A 140 21.86 6.30 -19.28
N HIS A 141 20.68 6.52 -19.86
CA HIS A 141 20.51 7.06 -21.22
C HIS A 141 20.91 8.53 -21.27
N ILE A 142 20.50 9.32 -20.28
CA ILE A 142 20.92 10.71 -20.12
C ILE A 142 22.44 10.79 -19.94
N GLY A 143 23.02 9.93 -19.09
CA GLY A 143 24.48 9.85 -18.93
C GLY A 143 25.22 9.51 -20.22
N ARG A 144 24.69 8.59 -21.04
CA ARG A 144 25.26 8.24 -22.35
C ARG A 144 25.12 9.38 -23.38
N HIS A 145 23.99 10.07 -23.41
CA HIS A 145 23.81 11.24 -24.29
C HIS A 145 24.74 12.39 -23.89
N LEU A 146 24.91 12.67 -22.60
CA LEU A 146 25.88 13.69 -22.14
C LEU A 146 27.31 13.31 -22.49
N ALA A 147 27.68 12.03 -22.41
CA ALA A 147 28.99 11.55 -22.85
C ALA A 147 29.20 11.74 -24.36
N GLN A 148 28.18 11.46 -25.18
CA GLN A 148 28.24 11.70 -26.63
C GLN A 148 28.37 13.19 -26.96
N ILE A 149 27.60 14.07 -26.31
CA ILE A 149 27.70 15.52 -26.49
C ILE A 149 29.10 16.03 -26.13
N ASN A 150 29.68 15.54 -25.03
CA ASN A 150 31.04 15.92 -24.64
C ASN A 150 32.08 15.43 -25.65
N GLN A 151 31.92 14.22 -26.17
CA GLN A 151 32.79 13.66 -27.20
C GLN A 151 32.71 14.45 -28.51
N GLU A 152 31.51 14.86 -28.94
CA GLU A 152 31.30 15.74 -30.09
C GLU A 152 31.95 17.12 -29.86
N ALA A 153 31.79 17.70 -28.66
CA ALA A 153 32.41 18.96 -28.30
C ALA A 153 33.96 18.89 -28.23
N GLU A 154 34.52 17.73 -27.86
CA GLU A 154 35.97 17.48 -27.95
C GLU A 154 36.45 17.40 -29.40
N MET A 155 35.74 16.66 -30.26
CA MET A 155 36.11 16.58 -31.68
C MET A 155 36.01 17.93 -32.38
N GLU A 156 35.01 18.76 -32.05
CA GLU A 156 34.86 20.11 -32.61
C GLU A 156 36.01 21.03 -32.17
N ARG A 157 36.43 20.95 -30.90
CA ARG A 157 37.60 21.70 -30.40
C ARG A 157 38.88 21.27 -31.12
N ASP A 158 39.12 19.96 -31.26
CA ASP A 158 40.28 19.44 -31.98
C ASP A 158 40.28 19.87 -33.46
N PHE A 159 39.12 19.89 -34.11
CA PHE A 159 38.99 20.35 -35.48
C PHE A 159 39.30 21.85 -35.60
N GLN A 160 38.81 22.66 -34.66
CA GLN A 160 39.07 24.10 -34.62
C GLN A 160 40.57 24.37 -34.37
N GLU A 161 41.19 23.69 -33.40
CA GLU A 161 42.62 23.83 -33.11
C GLU A 161 43.50 23.47 -34.30
N ARG A 162 43.17 22.40 -35.04
CA ARG A 162 43.89 22.03 -36.28
C ARG A 162 43.71 23.06 -37.39
N THR A 163 42.51 23.62 -37.52
CA THR A 163 42.20 24.66 -38.52
C THR A 163 42.96 25.94 -38.20
N ASP A 164 42.95 26.37 -36.94
CA ASP A 164 43.66 27.55 -36.46
C ASP A 164 45.18 27.37 -36.59
N HIS A 165 45.70 26.18 -36.25
CA HIS A 165 47.12 25.86 -36.42
C HIS A 165 47.53 25.91 -37.90
N SER A 166 46.72 25.31 -38.80
CA SER A 166 46.95 25.38 -40.25
C SER A 166 46.93 26.82 -40.77
N ALA A 167 45.98 27.65 -40.30
CA ALA A 167 45.91 29.06 -40.64
C ALA A 167 47.15 29.84 -40.17
N LEU A 168 47.64 29.57 -38.95
CA LEU A 168 48.86 30.18 -38.41
C LEU A 168 50.11 29.77 -39.20
N VAL A 169 50.24 28.49 -39.54
CA VAL A 169 51.36 27.99 -40.35
C VAL A 169 51.32 28.63 -41.74
N ASN A 170 50.15 28.67 -42.39
CA ASN A 170 49.98 29.29 -43.70
C ASN A 170 50.34 30.79 -43.68
N ALA A 171 49.86 31.53 -42.67
CA ALA A 171 50.19 32.94 -42.48
C ALA A 171 51.69 33.17 -42.26
N ARG A 172 52.37 32.27 -41.53
CA ARG A 172 53.82 32.31 -41.34
C ARG A 172 54.56 32.07 -42.66
N THR A 173 54.20 31.03 -43.42
CA THR A 173 54.80 30.78 -44.73
C THR A 173 54.58 31.93 -45.71
N GLN A 174 53.41 32.58 -45.69
CA GLN A 174 53.17 33.76 -46.53
C GLN A 174 54.10 34.93 -46.16
N LYS A 175 54.33 35.17 -44.86
CA LYS A 175 55.31 36.18 -44.41
C LYS A 175 56.73 35.82 -44.83
N GLU A 176 57.12 34.56 -44.72
CA GLU A 176 58.44 34.07 -45.12
C GLU A 176 58.65 34.19 -46.64
N ILE A 177 57.64 33.87 -47.46
CA ILE A 177 57.66 34.05 -48.91
C ILE A 177 57.75 35.55 -49.28
N ALA A 178 56.98 36.41 -48.60
CA ALA A 178 57.03 37.85 -48.82
C ALA A 178 58.43 38.42 -48.52
N LEU A 179 59.00 38.08 -47.36
CA LEU A 179 60.37 38.46 -46.99
C LEU A 179 61.40 37.93 -47.99
N ALA A 180 61.30 36.67 -48.39
CA ALA A 180 62.21 36.10 -49.39
C ALA A 180 62.11 36.83 -50.74
N SER A 181 60.91 37.25 -51.15
CA SER A 181 60.71 38.04 -52.37
C SER A 181 61.31 39.44 -52.30
N GLU A 182 61.24 40.09 -51.13
CA GLU A 182 61.86 41.39 -50.89
C GLU A 182 63.39 41.31 -50.89
N ILE A 183 63.94 40.29 -50.22
CA ILE A 183 65.38 40.01 -50.23
C ILE A 183 65.86 39.75 -51.67
N ALA A 184 65.11 38.97 -52.44
CA ALA A 184 65.45 38.70 -53.83
C ALA A 184 65.44 39.98 -54.68
N LYS A 185 64.41 40.84 -54.55
CA LYS A 185 64.37 42.15 -55.23
C LYS A 185 65.55 43.02 -54.86
N HIS A 186 65.85 43.14 -53.56
CA HIS A 186 66.99 43.94 -53.10
C HIS A 186 68.31 43.40 -53.65
N SER A 187 68.52 42.08 -53.64
CA SER A 187 69.71 41.45 -54.21
C SER A 187 69.84 41.71 -55.72
N GLN A 188 68.72 41.69 -56.45
CA GLN A 188 68.70 41.93 -57.89
C GLN A 188 68.98 43.40 -58.20
N GLU A 189 68.45 44.32 -57.40
CA GLU A 189 68.77 45.75 -57.47
C GLU A 189 70.25 46.01 -57.19
N GLU A 190 70.83 45.37 -56.16
CA GLU A 190 72.26 45.46 -55.86
C GLU A 190 73.12 44.92 -57.01
N ILE A 191 72.77 43.78 -57.58
CA ILE A 191 73.47 43.20 -58.75
C ILE A 191 73.35 44.15 -59.96
N CYS A 192 72.16 44.71 -60.23
CA CYS A 192 71.97 45.69 -61.30
C CYS A 192 72.80 46.97 -61.06
N GLN A 193 72.86 47.45 -59.81
CA GLN A 193 73.67 48.62 -59.45
C GLN A 193 75.17 48.32 -59.57
N LEU A 194 75.62 47.13 -59.17
CA LEU A 194 77.00 46.67 -59.33
C LEU A 194 77.38 46.55 -60.81
N GLN A 195 76.51 45.99 -61.64
CA GLN A 195 76.72 45.90 -63.08
C GLN A 195 76.75 47.28 -63.75
N ARG A 196 75.86 48.22 -63.37
CA ARG A 196 75.92 49.61 -63.83
C ARG A 196 77.23 50.29 -63.41
N ARG A 197 77.67 50.10 -62.17
CA ARG A 197 78.96 50.62 -61.66
C ARG A 197 80.15 49.99 -62.36
N HIS A 198 80.08 48.73 -62.77
CA HIS A 198 81.12 48.05 -63.53
C HIS A 198 81.17 48.57 -64.98
N TYR A 199 80.01 48.71 -65.63
CA TYR A 199 79.89 49.28 -66.98
C TYR A 199 80.43 50.71 -67.07
N LEU A 200 80.14 51.54 -66.05
CA LEU A 200 80.66 52.90 -65.95
C LEU A 200 82.18 52.93 -65.69
N ARG A 201 82.73 51.98 -64.92
CA ARG A 201 84.19 51.88 -64.67
C ARG A 201 85.00 51.54 -65.91
N GLU A 202 84.45 50.79 -66.87
CA GLU A 202 85.21 50.34 -68.04
C GLU A 202 85.20 51.32 -69.22
N ARG A 203 84.15 52.14 -69.39
CA ARG A 203 84.00 53.07 -70.52
C ARG A 203 84.48 54.50 -70.29
N ASP A 204 84.56 54.99 -69.04
CA ASP A 204 84.97 56.38 -68.78
C ASP A 204 86.50 56.52 -68.57
N PRO A 205 87.22 57.26 -69.44
CA PRO A 205 88.66 57.51 -69.27
C PRO A 205 88.96 58.35 -68.02
N GLU A 206 88.03 59.20 -67.59
CA GLU A 206 88.14 59.95 -66.33
C GLU A 206 88.09 59.02 -65.11
N LEU A 207 87.28 57.96 -65.14
CA LEU A 207 87.18 56.96 -64.07
C LEU A 207 88.42 56.07 -63.95
N ARG A 208 89.14 55.80 -65.05
CA ARG A 208 90.46 55.12 -64.99
C ARG A 208 91.54 56.01 -64.40
N THR A 209 91.44 57.32 -64.61
CA THR A 209 92.31 58.32 -64.01
C THR A 209 91.98 58.51 -62.53
N LEU A 210 90.69 58.45 -62.19
CA LEU A 210 90.16 58.46 -60.84
C LEU A 210 90.47 57.16 -60.09
N LEU A 211 90.53 56.00 -60.77
CA LEU A 211 91.01 54.71 -60.23
C LEU A 211 92.50 54.74 -59.91
N ARG A 212 93.33 55.40 -60.73
CA ARG A 212 94.74 55.66 -60.39
C ARG A 212 94.87 56.63 -59.22
N LYS A 213 94.05 57.68 -59.17
CA LYS A 213 93.95 58.57 -57.98
C LYS A 213 93.40 57.84 -56.76
N LEU A 214 92.52 56.85 -56.93
CA LEU A 214 91.99 55.99 -55.86
C LEU A 214 93.01 54.97 -55.42
N GLN A 215 93.83 54.39 -56.30
CA GLN A 215 94.95 53.52 -55.92
C GLN A 215 96.00 54.30 -55.12
N ASN A 216 96.31 55.53 -55.53
CA ASN A 216 97.14 56.45 -54.72
C ASN A 216 96.41 56.87 -53.43
N GLY A 217 95.08 57.01 -53.49
CA GLY A 217 94.21 57.23 -52.34
C GLY A 217 94.08 56.03 -51.41
N TYR A 218 94.23 54.80 -51.92
CA TYR A 218 94.26 53.54 -51.18
C TYR A 218 95.60 53.39 -50.50
N VAL A 219 96.72 53.79 -51.13
CA VAL A 219 98.01 53.94 -50.42
C VAL A 219 97.88 54.96 -49.29
N CYS A 220 97.23 56.11 -49.52
CA CYS A 220 96.92 57.08 -48.44
C CYS A 220 95.91 56.55 -47.40
N LYS A 221 94.94 55.71 -47.79
CA LYS A 221 93.93 55.10 -46.91
C LYS A 221 94.52 53.96 -46.10
N ASP A 222 95.48 53.21 -46.65
CA ASP A 222 96.27 52.17 -45.99
C ASP A 222 97.26 52.81 -45.03
N LEU A 223 97.86 53.95 -45.39
CA LEU A 223 98.64 54.77 -44.46
C LEU A 223 97.74 55.31 -43.33
N LYS A 224 96.53 55.78 -43.65
CA LYS A 224 95.55 56.25 -42.66
C LYS A 224 94.98 55.12 -41.81
N GLN A 225 94.81 53.91 -42.38
CA GLN A 225 94.41 52.70 -41.68
C GLN A 225 95.56 52.15 -40.84
N GLN A 226 96.81 52.29 -41.25
CA GLN A 226 97.99 52.02 -40.42
C GLN A 226 98.09 53.03 -39.28
N ILE A 227 97.82 54.31 -39.52
CA ILE A 227 97.74 55.32 -38.46
C ILE A 227 96.59 54.97 -37.50
N LEU A 228 95.41 54.61 -38.00
CA LEU A 228 94.27 54.17 -37.18
C LEU A 228 94.53 52.85 -36.46
N HIS A 229 95.24 51.91 -37.09
CA HIS A 229 95.63 50.64 -36.49
C HIS A 229 96.69 50.86 -35.41
N ASN A 230 97.63 51.77 -35.62
CA ASN A 230 98.59 52.20 -34.61
C ASN A 230 97.90 52.98 -33.48
N GLN A 231 96.87 53.77 -33.77
CA GLN A 231 96.04 54.42 -32.75
C GLN A 231 95.20 53.40 -31.97
N TYR A 232 94.62 52.40 -32.65
CA TYR A 232 93.88 51.33 -32.03
C TYR A 232 94.79 50.45 -31.17
N LYS A 233 95.99 50.13 -31.66
CA LYS A 233 97.02 49.43 -30.91
C LYS A 233 97.48 50.26 -29.71
N ARG A 234 97.67 51.57 -29.86
CA ARG A 234 97.93 52.47 -28.72
C ARG A 234 96.78 52.50 -27.71
N LEU A 235 95.53 52.56 -28.15
CA LEU A 235 94.35 52.52 -27.28
C LEU A 235 94.17 51.15 -26.61
N GLN A 236 94.53 50.08 -27.30
CA GLN A 236 94.50 48.72 -26.79
C GLN A 236 95.62 48.51 -25.77
N ASP A 237 96.84 48.96 -26.06
CA ASP A 237 97.97 49.00 -25.12
C ASP A 237 97.63 49.88 -23.92
N GLU A 238 96.93 51.01 -24.12
CA GLU A 238 96.47 51.89 -23.05
C GLU A 238 95.37 51.24 -22.21
N LEU A 239 94.39 50.54 -22.82
CA LEU A 239 93.38 49.75 -22.13
C LEU A 239 94.01 48.61 -21.34
N GLN A 240 94.97 47.91 -21.93
CA GLN A 240 95.75 46.86 -21.27
C GLN A 240 96.59 47.43 -20.13
N ARG A 241 97.20 48.61 -20.29
CA ARG A 241 97.89 49.31 -19.19
C ARG A 241 96.93 49.74 -18.09
N ARG A 242 95.76 50.29 -18.42
CA ARG A 242 94.71 50.65 -17.44
C ARG A 242 94.14 49.43 -16.74
N HIS A 243 94.05 48.30 -17.43
CA HIS A 243 93.63 47.02 -16.84
C HIS A 243 94.72 46.46 -15.93
N TYR A 244 95.97 46.46 -16.39
CA TYR A 244 97.14 46.05 -15.63
C TYR A 244 97.32 46.89 -14.36
N LEU A 245 97.13 48.21 -14.44
CA LEU A 245 97.14 49.10 -13.27
C LEU A 245 95.97 48.79 -12.33
N ARG A 246 94.75 48.59 -12.84
CA ARG A 246 93.60 48.15 -12.02
C ARG A 246 93.83 46.80 -11.33
N GLU A 247 94.57 45.89 -11.97
CA GLU A 247 94.87 44.58 -11.44
C GLU A 247 96.07 44.56 -10.51
N ARG A 248 97.10 45.40 -10.67
CA ARG A 248 98.29 45.34 -9.79
C ARG A 248 98.33 46.38 -8.68
N ASP A 249 97.58 47.48 -8.82
CA ASP A 249 97.54 48.51 -7.79
C ASP A 249 96.78 48.02 -6.54
N PRO A 250 97.45 47.91 -5.37
CA PRO A 250 96.83 47.45 -4.15
C PRO A 250 95.73 48.40 -3.65
N GLU A 251 95.81 49.70 -3.94
CA GLU A 251 94.81 50.68 -3.53
C GLU A 251 93.50 50.50 -4.33
N LEU A 252 93.61 50.31 -5.65
CA LEU A 252 92.45 50.02 -6.51
C LEU A 252 91.79 48.68 -6.18
N ARG A 253 92.57 47.63 -5.87
CA ARG A 253 92.02 46.35 -5.36
C ARG A 253 91.29 46.51 -4.04
N THR A 254 91.79 47.38 -3.16
CA THR A 254 91.17 47.65 -1.87
C THR A 254 89.88 48.45 -2.04
N LEU A 255 89.87 49.43 -2.95
CA LEU A 255 88.67 50.18 -3.32
C LEU A 255 87.61 49.28 -3.97
N LEU A 256 88.00 48.40 -4.91
CA LEU A 256 87.10 47.41 -5.53
C LEU A 256 86.48 46.48 -4.48
N ARG A 257 87.27 45.96 -3.53
CA ARG A 257 86.76 45.16 -2.41
C ARG A 257 85.78 45.96 -1.54
N LYS A 258 86.08 47.22 -1.23
CA LYS A 258 85.16 48.11 -0.49
C LYS A 258 83.85 48.36 -1.26
N LEU A 259 83.92 48.55 -2.58
CA LEU A 259 82.75 48.70 -3.45
C LEU A 259 81.92 47.41 -3.50
N GLN A 260 82.56 46.26 -3.71
CA GLN A 260 81.91 44.94 -3.67
C GLN A 260 81.25 44.69 -2.31
N ASN A 261 81.95 44.94 -1.20
CA ASN A 261 81.37 44.86 0.13
C ASN A 261 80.20 45.84 0.31
N GLY A 262 80.27 47.04 -0.26
CA GLY A 262 79.18 48.00 -0.28
C GLY A 262 77.93 47.47 -1.00
N TYR A 263 78.10 46.83 -2.16
CA TYR A 263 77.01 46.17 -2.89
C TYR A 263 76.44 44.97 -2.10
N VAL A 264 77.30 44.10 -1.55
CA VAL A 264 76.86 42.99 -0.70
C VAL A 264 76.08 43.49 0.52
N CYS A 265 76.54 44.55 1.19
CA CYS A 265 75.82 45.17 2.29
C CYS A 265 74.47 45.76 1.87
N LYS A 266 74.37 46.33 0.67
CA LYS A 266 73.11 46.84 0.10
C LYS A 266 72.13 45.69 -0.17
N ASP A 267 72.61 44.60 -0.77
CA ASP A 267 71.78 43.43 -1.08
C ASP A 267 71.34 42.72 0.19
N LEU A 268 72.22 42.59 1.19
CA LEU A 268 71.88 42.04 2.50
C LEU A 268 70.79 42.86 3.20
N LYS A 269 70.86 44.20 3.12
CA LYS A 269 69.79 45.09 3.63
C LYS A 269 68.46 44.85 2.89
N GLN A 270 68.49 44.69 1.57
CA GLN A 270 67.30 44.37 0.79
C GLN A 270 66.72 43.00 1.16
N GLN A 271 67.56 41.99 1.38
CA GLN A 271 67.13 40.66 1.84
C GLN A 271 66.50 40.72 3.24
N ILE A 272 67.07 41.48 4.17
CA ILE A 272 66.49 41.68 5.50
C ILE A 272 65.10 42.32 5.40
N LEU A 273 64.96 43.38 4.58
CA LEU A 273 63.67 44.02 4.35
C LEU A 273 62.64 43.06 3.71
N HIS A 274 63.07 42.27 2.73
CA HIS A 274 62.20 41.27 2.10
C HIS A 274 61.73 40.20 3.12
N ASN A 275 62.63 39.72 3.98
CA ASN A 275 62.29 38.77 5.03
C ASN A 275 61.34 39.37 6.08
N GLN A 276 61.52 40.64 6.43
CA GLN A 276 60.58 41.35 7.31
C GLN A 276 59.20 41.50 6.69
N TYR A 277 59.13 41.87 5.40
CA TYR A 277 57.87 41.95 4.67
C TYR A 277 57.17 40.58 4.61
N LYS A 278 57.93 39.52 4.32
CA LYS A 278 57.40 38.15 4.29
C LYS A 278 56.83 37.73 5.65
N ARG A 279 57.54 38.01 6.76
CA ARG A 279 57.01 37.73 8.12
C ARG A 279 55.71 38.47 8.41
N LEU A 280 55.63 39.75 8.06
CA LEU A 280 54.40 40.54 8.24
C LEU A 280 53.25 40.01 7.38
N GLN A 281 53.55 39.53 6.17
CA GLN A 281 52.57 38.89 5.31
C GLN A 281 52.07 37.57 5.92
N ASP A 282 52.98 36.71 6.37
CA ASP A 282 52.64 35.44 7.02
C ASP A 282 51.78 35.67 8.28
N GLU A 283 52.13 36.66 9.12
CA GLU A 283 51.32 37.06 10.29
C GLU A 283 49.92 37.56 9.90
N ALA A 284 49.79 38.31 8.81
CA ALA A 284 48.50 38.81 8.33
C ALA A 284 47.63 37.67 7.77
N GLU A 285 48.23 36.71 7.09
CA GLU A 285 47.57 35.50 6.60
C GLU A 285 47.11 34.62 7.76
N GLU A 286 47.95 34.42 8.79
CA GLU A 286 47.59 33.70 10.01
C GLU A 286 46.43 34.36 10.75
N ARG A 287 46.45 35.69 10.93
CA ARG A 287 45.32 36.43 11.52
C ARG A 287 44.03 36.24 10.74
N ARG A 288 44.10 36.24 9.40
CA ARG A 288 42.94 36.00 8.54
C ARG A 288 42.42 34.57 8.70
N GLN A 289 43.30 33.57 8.73
CA GLN A 289 42.93 32.17 8.95
C GLN A 289 42.28 31.97 10.32
N ASN A 290 42.85 32.56 11.36
CA ASN A 290 42.27 32.53 12.71
C ASN A 290 40.89 33.20 12.76
N MET A 291 40.68 34.32 12.05
CA MET A 291 39.36 34.95 11.97
C MET A 291 38.33 34.04 11.28
N ILE A 292 38.72 33.36 10.20
CA ILE A 292 37.85 32.39 9.50
C ILE A 292 37.52 31.22 10.42
N LEU A 293 38.52 30.69 11.14
CA LEU A 293 38.32 29.60 12.08
C LEU A 293 37.37 29.99 13.22
N MET A 294 37.56 31.17 13.82
CA MET A 294 36.67 31.68 14.87
C MET A 294 35.24 31.89 14.36
N SER A 295 35.07 32.37 13.13
CA SER A 295 33.77 32.48 12.49
C SER A 295 33.12 31.11 12.27
N ALA A 296 33.88 30.09 11.85
CA ALA A 296 33.37 28.74 11.67
C ALA A 296 32.93 28.12 13.02
N LEU A 297 33.76 28.26 14.06
CA LEU A 297 33.41 27.79 15.41
C LEU A 297 32.15 28.48 15.97
N ALA A 298 31.94 29.76 15.66
CA ALA A 298 30.72 30.47 16.06
C ALA A 298 29.48 29.91 15.35
N ILE A 299 29.58 29.65 14.04
CA ILE A 299 28.50 29.03 13.25
C ILE A 299 28.17 27.63 13.77
N ASP A 300 29.19 26.82 14.09
CA ASP A 300 28.99 25.48 14.65
C ASP A 300 28.31 25.54 16.03
N ALA A 301 28.71 26.49 16.89
CA ALA A 301 28.06 26.70 18.18
C ALA A 301 26.58 27.13 18.04
N GLU A 302 26.26 27.97 17.05
CA GLU A 302 24.87 28.34 16.74
C GLU A 302 24.07 27.19 16.14
N ALA A 303 24.70 26.30 15.37
CA ALA A 303 24.06 25.10 14.84
C ALA A 303 23.68 24.14 15.98
N VAL A 304 24.58 23.89 16.94
CA VAL A 304 24.30 23.05 18.12
C VAL A 304 23.14 23.62 18.93
N LYS A 305 23.11 24.94 19.18
CA LYS A 305 21.99 25.57 19.89
C LYS A 305 20.65 25.37 19.18
N ARG A 306 20.62 25.49 17.85
CA ARG A 306 19.40 25.24 17.06
C ARG A 306 18.95 23.79 17.15
N GLU A 307 19.88 22.84 17.10
CA GLU A 307 19.56 21.42 17.28
C GLU A 307 18.99 21.12 18.67
N GLU A 308 19.53 21.74 19.72
CA GLU A 308 19.01 21.64 21.09
C GLU A 308 17.61 22.24 21.22
N GLU A 309 17.37 23.42 20.64
CA GLU A 309 16.04 24.07 20.60
C GLU A 309 15.01 23.20 19.86
N GLU A 310 15.36 22.67 18.68
CA GLU A 310 14.49 21.75 17.94
C GLU A 310 14.22 20.47 18.72
N ALA A 311 15.23 19.91 19.40
CA ALA A 311 15.05 18.72 20.23
C ALA A 311 14.10 18.99 21.41
N MET A 312 14.20 20.17 22.03
CA MET A 312 13.27 20.60 23.08
C MET A 312 11.86 20.82 22.55
N GLU A 313 11.71 21.42 21.36
CA GLU A 313 10.41 21.62 20.73
C GLU A 313 9.74 20.28 20.36
N ARG A 314 10.51 19.32 19.83
CA ARG A 314 10.03 17.95 19.55
C ARG A 314 9.57 17.25 20.82
N LYS A 315 10.32 17.38 21.92
CA LYS A 315 9.91 16.85 23.24
C LYS A 315 8.63 17.52 23.74
N ALA A 316 8.50 18.85 23.59
CA ALA A 316 7.30 19.58 23.99
C ALA A 316 6.06 19.15 23.19
N LYS A 317 6.20 18.99 21.87
CA LYS A 317 5.15 18.47 20.99
C LYS A 317 4.72 17.06 21.39
N LEU A 318 5.68 16.17 21.65
CA LEU A 318 5.38 14.81 22.12
C LEU A 318 4.62 14.81 23.46
N LEU A 319 5.01 15.66 24.41
CA LEU A 319 4.31 15.79 25.69
C LEU A 319 2.86 16.28 25.50
N LEU A 320 2.66 17.25 24.61
CA LEU A 320 1.32 17.77 24.27
C LEU A 320 0.45 16.67 23.63
N GLU A 321 1.00 15.90 22.69
CA GLU A 321 0.30 14.77 22.06
C GLU A 321 -0.06 13.70 23.08
N MET A 322 0.85 13.35 23.98
CA MET A 322 0.57 12.40 25.06
C MET A 322 -0.53 12.92 26.01
N GLN A 323 -0.50 14.21 26.35
CA GLN A 323 -1.55 14.83 27.16
C GLN A 323 -2.91 14.76 26.45
N GLN A 324 -2.94 15.06 25.15
CA GLN A 324 -4.15 14.98 24.34
C GLN A 324 -4.69 13.54 24.28
N GLN A 325 -3.83 12.53 24.10
CA GLN A 325 -4.22 11.12 24.13
C GLN A 325 -4.84 10.72 25.48
N LEU A 326 -4.35 11.25 26.60
CA LEU A 326 -4.94 11.00 27.91
C LEU A 326 -6.34 11.63 28.03
N VAL A 327 -6.52 12.85 27.54
CA VAL A 327 -7.82 13.52 27.49
C VAL A 327 -8.79 12.74 26.61
N ASP A 328 -8.36 12.29 25.43
CA ASP A 328 -9.20 11.53 24.50
C ASP A 328 -9.60 10.18 25.08
N ARG A 329 -8.68 9.47 25.75
CA ARG A 329 -9.02 8.24 26.48
C ARG A 329 -10.06 8.49 27.57
N GLN A 330 -9.99 9.62 28.28
CA GLN A 330 -10.98 9.97 29.29
C GLN A 330 -12.33 10.30 28.67
N ARG A 331 -12.35 11.01 27.53
CA ARG A 331 -13.58 11.29 26.77
C ARG A 331 -14.25 10.01 26.26
N VAL A 332 -13.48 9.07 25.71
CA VAL A 332 -14.01 7.76 25.27
C VAL A 332 -14.65 7.02 26.44
N LYS A 333 -14.00 7.01 27.61
CA LYS A 333 -14.61 6.42 28.82
C LYS A 333 -15.92 7.12 29.18
N GLN A 334 -15.96 8.45 29.14
CA GLN A 334 -17.20 9.21 29.40
C GLN A 334 -18.32 8.83 28.42
N CYS A 335 -18.03 8.76 27.11
CA CYS A 335 -19.01 8.32 26.13
C CYS A 335 -19.51 6.89 26.39
N GLN A 336 -18.61 5.96 26.74
CA GLN A 336 -19.00 4.60 27.12
C GLN A 336 -19.91 4.59 28.36
N PHE A 337 -19.62 5.41 29.37
CA PHE A 337 -20.50 5.54 30.54
C PHE A 337 -21.88 6.11 30.14
N GLU A 338 -21.94 7.11 29.28
CA GLU A 338 -23.20 7.67 28.77
C GLU A 338 -24.00 6.62 27.98
N GLU A 339 -23.35 5.83 27.12
CA GLU A 339 -23.97 4.72 26.39
C GLU A 339 -24.56 3.68 27.35
N THR A 340 -23.82 3.26 28.38
CA THR A 340 -24.34 2.30 29.38
C THR A 340 -25.50 2.86 30.18
N LEU A 341 -25.54 4.18 30.43
CA LEU A 341 -26.68 4.82 31.09
C LEU A 341 -27.91 4.87 30.19
N ILE A 342 -27.73 5.12 28.89
CA ILE A 342 -28.81 5.08 27.90
C ILE A 342 -29.37 3.66 27.79
N GLU A 343 -28.50 2.66 27.67
CA GLU A 343 -28.89 1.24 27.60
C GLU A 343 -29.64 0.82 28.87
N LYS A 344 -29.15 1.21 30.05
CA LYS A 344 -29.83 0.93 31.32
C LYS A 344 -31.25 1.53 31.35
N LYS A 345 -31.42 2.79 30.94
CA LYS A 345 -32.75 3.43 30.87
C LYS A 345 -33.67 2.72 29.89
N MET A 346 -33.16 2.34 28.72
CA MET A 346 -33.92 1.58 27.73
C MET A 346 -34.37 0.22 28.30
N LEU A 347 -33.49 -0.50 29.01
CA LEU A 347 -33.85 -1.76 29.66
C LEU A 347 -34.89 -1.57 30.77
N GLU A 348 -34.77 -0.51 31.58
CA GLU A 348 -35.78 -0.16 32.60
C GLU A 348 -37.15 0.13 31.95
N GLU A 349 -37.18 0.83 30.82
CA GLU A 349 -38.41 1.08 30.05
C GLU A 349 -39.01 -0.22 29.48
N VAL A 350 -38.19 -1.11 28.92
CA VAL A 350 -38.63 -2.44 28.44
C VAL A 350 -39.19 -3.28 29.59
N MET A 351 -38.52 -3.31 30.75
CA MET A 351 -39.03 -4.03 31.92
C MET A 351 -40.38 -3.47 32.40
N LYS A 352 -40.53 -2.14 32.37
CA LYS A 352 -41.79 -1.48 32.72
C LYS A 352 -42.91 -1.83 31.74
N THR A 353 -42.63 -1.82 30.43
CA THR A 353 -43.65 -2.16 29.42
C THR A 353 -44.07 -3.63 29.51
N ILE A 354 -43.14 -4.55 29.78
CA ILE A 354 -43.47 -5.97 30.04
C ILE A 354 -44.37 -6.08 31.28
N ALA A 355 -44.01 -5.42 32.38
CA ALA A 355 -44.82 -5.46 33.60
C ALA A 355 -46.24 -4.89 33.40
N ASP A 356 -46.36 -3.80 32.63
CA ASP A 356 -47.65 -3.20 32.27
C ASP A 356 -48.48 -4.15 31.38
N GLU A 357 -47.85 -4.85 30.44
CA GLU A 357 -48.53 -5.83 29.57
C GLU A 357 -48.98 -7.06 30.36
N ASP A 358 -48.15 -7.60 31.24
CA ASP A 358 -48.52 -8.68 32.15
C ASP A 358 -49.73 -8.30 33.01
N HIS A 359 -49.79 -7.05 33.49
CA HIS A 359 -50.94 -6.54 34.23
C HIS A 359 -52.19 -6.46 33.35
N ARG A 360 -52.06 -5.98 32.10
CA ARG A 360 -53.17 -5.93 31.14
C ARG A 360 -53.69 -7.33 30.82
N GLU A 361 -52.83 -8.29 30.51
CA GLU A 361 -53.22 -9.68 30.28
C GLU A 361 -53.93 -10.30 31.49
N LEU A 362 -53.41 -10.04 32.68
CA LEU A 362 -53.98 -10.59 33.91
C LEU A 362 -55.36 -9.98 34.19
N GLN A 363 -55.57 -8.68 33.91
CA GLN A 363 -56.88 -8.05 33.94
C GLN A 363 -57.84 -8.66 32.91
N GLN A 364 -57.40 -8.86 31.66
CA GLN A 364 -58.21 -9.50 30.62
C GLN A 364 -58.62 -10.93 31.02
N LYS A 365 -57.69 -11.72 31.58
CA LYS A 365 -57.97 -13.07 32.08
C LYS A 365 -59.00 -13.04 33.22
N ARG A 366 -58.90 -12.08 34.15
CA ARG A 366 -59.90 -11.86 35.21
C ARG A 366 -61.27 -11.50 34.64
N GLU A 367 -61.34 -10.58 33.69
CA GLU A 367 -62.59 -10.19 33.05
C GLU A 367 -63.25 -11.34 32.29
N LEU A 368 -62.48 -12.11 31.53
CA LEU A 368 -62.96 -13.30 30.84
C LEU A 368 -63.46 -14.35 31.83
N ALA A 369 -62.76 -14.58 32.94
CA ALA A 369 -63.20 -15.48 33.99
C ALA A 369 -64.53 -15.01 34.63
N VAL A 370 -64.69 -13.70 34.88
CA VAL A 370 -65.93 -13.12 35.39
C VAL A 370 -67.06 -13.28 34.37
N LYS A 371 -66.82 -13.03 33.08
CA LYS A 371 -67.80 -13.24 32.00
C LYS A 371 -68.24 -14.70 31.92
N LEU A 372 -67.29 -15.64 31.91
CA LEU A 372 -67.55 -17.07 31.90
C LEU A 372 -68.37 -17.51 33.11
N ASN A 373 -68.02 -17.02 34.32
CA ASN A 373 -68.80 -17.33 35.53
C ASN A 373 -70.24 -16.82 35.44
N LYS A 374 -70.46 -15.60 34.91
CA LYS A 374 -71.80 -15.08 34.66
C LYS A 374 -72.57 -15.94 33.65
N GLU A 375 -71.94 -16.37 32.57
CA GLU A 375 -72.53 -17.27 31.59
C GLU A 375 -72.92 -18.61 32.23
N ILE A 376 -72.01 -19.22 33.01
CA ILE A 376 -72.28 -20.46 33.76
C ILE A 376 -73.48 -20.28 34.70
N GLU A 377 -73.55 -19.18 35.44
CA GLU A 377 -74.70 -18.88 36.31
C GLU A 377 -76.00 -18.70 35.52
N MET A 378 -75.96 -17.99 34.39
CA MET A 378 -77.13 -17.86 33.50
C MET A 378 -77.57 -19.22 32.96
N PHE A 379 -76.65 -20.08 32.55
CA PHE A 379 -76.95 -21.45 32.12
C PHE A 379 -77.53 -22.30 33.24
N LYS A 380 -77.00 -22.18 34.47
CA LYS A 380 -77.57 -22.86 35.66
C LYS A 380 -79.01 -22.42 35.91
N LYS A 381 -79.26 -21.11 35.95
CA LYS A 381 -80.60 -20.54 36.12
C LYS A 381 -81.56 -20.97 35.01
N ALA A 382 -81.11 -20.95 33.75
CA ALA A 382 -81.90 -21.42 32.61
C ALA A 382 -82.24 -22.92 32.72
N ARG A 383 -81.26 -23.73 33.15
CA ARG A 383 -81.45 -25.18 33.39
C ARG A 383 -82.42 -25.43 34.55
N GLU A 384 -82.33 -24.67 35.63
CA GLU A 384 -83.27 -24.74 36.76
C GLU A 384 -84.67 -24.32 36.35
N ALA A 385 -84.83 -23.20 35.66
CA ALA A 385 -86.11 -22.75 35.12
C ALA A 385 -86.72 -23.78 34.15
N TRP A 386 -85.89 -24.45 33.33
CA TRP A 386 -86.33 -25.55 32.47
C TRP A 386 -86.79 -26.76 33.29
N LYS A 387 -86.03 -27.17 34.31
CA LYS A 387 -86.43 -28.24 35.24
C LYS A 387 -87.73 -27.91 35.96
N GLU A 388 -87.92 -26.66 36.38
CA GLU A 388 -89.18 -26.20 37.00
C GLU A 388 -90.34 -26.23 36.01
N LYS A 389 -90.13 -25.80 34.76
CA LYS A 389 -91.16 -25.94 33.70
C LYS A 389 -91.53 -27.40 33.47
N GLN A 390 -90.54 -28.30 33.43
CA GLN A 390 -90.77 -29.75 33.32
C GLN A 390 -91.55 -30.28 34.52
N LYS A 391 -91.18 -29.92 35.76
CA LYS A 391 -91.96 -30.27 36.96
C LYS A 391 -93.39 -29.74 36.90
N LYS A 392 -93.59 -28.48 36.48
CA LYS A 392 -94.93 -27.88 36.33
C LYS A 392 -95.76 -28.61 35.27
N LEU A 393 -95.15 -28.99 34.15
CA LEU A 393 -95.81 -29.79 33.11
C LEU A 393 -96.22 -31.16 33.65
N LEU A 394 -95.33 -31.86 34.36
CA LEU A 394 -95.63 -33.13 35.01
C LEU A 394 -96.77 -33.01 36.02
N VAL A 395 -96.78 -31.98 36.86
CA VAL A 395 -97.89 -31.74 37.81
C VAL A 395 -99.21 -31.45 37.09
N ILE A 396 -99.18 -30.72 35.96
CA ILE A 396 -100.38 -30.48 35.14
C ILE A 396 -100.86 -31.79 34.51
N GLU A 397 -99.94 -32.62 34.02
CA GLU A 397 -100.25 -33.92 33.43
C GLU A 397 -100.79 -34.90 34.48
N GLU A 398 -100.18 -34.98 35.66
CA GLU A 398 -100.70 -35.74 36.80
C GLU A 398 -102.10 -35.25 37.20
N ARG A 399 -102.32 -33.94 37.31
CA ARG A 399 -103.67 -33.39 37.55
C ARG A 399 -104.66 -33.71 36.44
N ASN A 400 -104.22 -33.73 35.19
CA ASN A 400 -105.07 -34.11 34.07
C ASN A 400 -105.41 -35.60 34.11
N ILE A 401 -104.45 -36.46 34.48
CA ILE A 401 -104.66 -37.89 34.71
C ILE A 401 -105.61 -38.10 35.89
N GLU A 402 -105.40 -37.42 37.02
CA GLU A 402 -106.32 -37.45 38.17
C GLU A 402 -107.73 -36.97 37.80
N ASN A 403 -107.85 -35.91 37.00
CA ASN A 403 -109.13 -35.42 36.51
C ASN A 403 -109.78 -36.42 35.55
N GLN A 404 -109.01 -37.09 34.69
CA GLN A 404 -109.52 -38.17 33.83
C GLN A 404 -109.94 -39.39 34.64
N ILE A 405 -109.20 -39.76 35.69
CA ILE A 405 -109.54 -40.82 36.63
C ILE A 405 -110.80 -40.44 37.43
N LYS A 406 -110.91 -39.19 37.89
CA LYS A 406 -112.13 -38.69 38.54
C LYS A 406 -113.30 -38.70 37.58
N GLN A 407 -113.15 -38.22 36.35
CA GLN A 407 -114.22 -38.28 35.35
C GLN A 407 -114.60 -39.73 34.98
N ALA A 408 -113.63 -40.66 34.93
CA ALA A 408 -113.89 -42.09 34.75
C ALA A 408 -114.54 -42.71 36.01
N GLY A 409 -114.16 -42.25 37.19
CA GLY A 409 -114.75 -42.55 38.49
C GLY A 409 -116.20 -42.06 38.59
N ASP A 410 -116.48 -40.85 38.12
CA ASP A 410 -117.80 -40.22 38.09
C ASP A 410 -118.67 -40.89 37.04
N ARG A 411 -118.12 -41.29 35.89
CA ARG A 411 -118.81 -42.13 34.90
C ARG A 411 -119.10 -43.52 35.44
N SER A 412 -118.16 -44.15 36.14
CA SER A 412 -118.36 -45.48 36.71
C SER A 412 -119.31 -45.46 37.90
N THR A 413 -119.27 -44.44 38.76
CA THR A 413 -120.25 -44.23 39.84
C THR A 413 -121.61 -43.83 39.30
N ALA A 414 -121.70 -43.06 38.21
CA ALA A 414 -122.97 -42.82 37.51
C ALA A 414 -123.53 -44.11 36.90
N ILE A 415 -122.70 -44.97 36.30
CA ILE A 415 -123.11 -46.28 35.80
C ILE A 415 -123.53 -47.21 36.96
N VAL A 416 -122.85 -47.15 38.11
CA VAL A 416 -123.22 -47.90 39.32
C VAL A 416 -124.53 -47.38 39.91
N ALA A 417 -124.74 -46.06 40.00
CA ALA A 417 -125.99 -45.45 40.46
C ALA A 417 -127.16 -45.72 39.49
N GLU A 418 -126.90 -45.77 38.18
CA GLU A 418 -127.90 -46.17 37.18
C GLU A 418 -128.17 -47.68 37.25
N ARG A 419 -127.15 -48.50 37.52
CA ARG A 419 -127.32 -49.93 37.82
C ARG A 419 -128.08 -50.14 39.12
N GLU A 420 -127.87 -49.33 40.16
CA GLU A 420 -128.62 -49.36 41.42
C GLU A 420 -130.06 -48.87 41.25
N ARG A 421 -130.33 -47.85 40.43
CA ARG A 421 -131.71 -47.48 40.06
C ARG A 421 -132.40 -48.63 39.33
N LYS A 422 -131.73 -49.23 38.35
CA LYS A 422 -132.24 -50.42 37.64
C LYS A 422 -132.35 -51.63 38.58
N PHE A 423 -131.52 -51.72 39.63
CA PHE A 423 -131.60 -52.76 40.65
C PHE A 423 -132.80 -52.53 41.56
N ARG A 424 -133.07 -51.29 42.00
CA ARG A 424 -134.26 -50.93 42.79
C ARG A 424 -135.55 -51.03 41.99
N GLU A 425 -135.52 -50.72 40.69
CA GLU A 425 -136.65 -50.97 39.77
C GLU A 425 -136.87 -52.47 39.58
N ARG A 426 -135.79 -53.27 39.50
CA ARG A 426 -135.86 -54.73 39.53
C ARG A 426 -136.29 -55.26 40.89
N GLU A 427 -135.96 -54.63 42.01
CA GLU A 427 -136.43 -55.00 43.35
C GLU A 427 -137.91 -54.67 43.52
N MET A 428 -138.40 -53.53 43.04
CA MET A 428 -139.83 -53.21 43.04
C MET A 428 -140.62 -54.11 42.07
N LEU A 429 -140.02 -54.51 40.94
CA LEU A 429 -140.56 -55.56 40.08
C LEU A 429 -140.48 -56.93 40.77
N ASN A 430 -139.41 -57.23 41.49
CA ASN A 430 -139.24 -58.48 42.24
C ASN A 430 -140.10 -58.54 43.50
N GLU A 431 -140.50 -57.43 44.12
CA GLU A 431 -141.47 -57.39 45.20
C GLU A 431 -142.88 -57.57 44.64
N LYS A 432 -143.19 -56.96 43.49
CA LYS A 432 -144.44 -57.24 42.76
C LYS A 432 -144.50 -58.69 42.26
N ILE A 433 -143.37 -59.23 41.81
CA ILE A 433 -143.23 -60.62 41.40
C ILE A 433 -143.17 -61.54 42.63
N ALA A 434 -142.61 -61.16 43.78
CA ALA A 434 -142.61 -61.96 45.00
C ALA A 434 -143.99 -61.99 45.65
N ALA A 435 -144.74 -60.89 45.63
CA ALA A 435 -146.15 -60.86 46.01
C ALA A 435 -147.00 -61.71 45.06
N LYS A 436 -146.70 -61.65 43.75
CA LYS A 436 -147.31 -62.52 42.74
C LYS A 436 -146.85 -63.98 42.88
N ILE A 437 -145.63 -64.27 43.31
CA ILE A 437 -145.09 -65.61 43.57
C ILE A 437 -145.65 -66.16 44.87
N ILE A 438 -145.97 -65.37 45.90
CA ILE A 438 -146.67 -65.91 47.08
C ILE A 438 -148.12 -66.28 46.72
N ALA A 439 -148.76 -65.52 45.83
CA ALA A 439 -150.08 -65.85 45.28
C ALA A 439 -150.04 -67.02 44.27
N ASP A 440 -149.03 -67.07 43.39
CA ASP A 440 -148.87 -68.09 42.35
C ASP A 440 -148.22 -69.37 42.91
N ARG A 441 -147.42 -69.33 43.97
CA ARG A 441 -146.84 -70.53 44.65
C ARG A 441 -147.85 -71.23 45.56
N ALA A 442 -148.95 -70.56 45.90
CA ALA A 442 -150.17 -71.21 46.41
C ALA A 442 -150.97 -71.89 45.27
N ALA A 443 -150.85 -71.44 44.02
CA ALA A 443 -151.50 -72.02 42.83
C ALA A 443 -150.61 -73.02 42.05
N ILE A 444 -149.30 -73.01 42.25
CA ILE A 444 -148.29 -73.85 41.56
C ILE A 444 -147.94 -75.09 42.40
N LEU A 445 -148.21 -75.10 43.72
CA LEU A 445 -148.26 -76.34 44.50
C LEU A 445 -149.35 -77.32 44.02
N GLU A 446 -150.28 -76.89 43.15
CA GLU A 446 -151.26 -77.74 42.47
C GLU A 446 -150.88 -78.14 41.04
N ARG A 447 -149.78 -77.65 40.44
CA ARG A 447 -149.55 -77.84 38.98
C ARG A 447 -148.14 -78.16 38.49
N GLU A 448 -147.13 -78.30 39.37
CA GLU A 448 -145.77 -78.68 38.94
C GLU A 448 -145.28 -80.00 39.55
N ASP A 449 -146.18 -80.98 39.53
CA ASP A 449 -145.87 -82.42 39.45
C ASP A 449 -145.63 -82.86 37.98
N ILE A 450 -145.51 -81.90 37.05
CA ILE A 450 -145.38 -82.12 35.61
C ILE A 450 -144.39 -81.07 35.08
N VAL A 451 -143.57 -81.45 34.10
CA VAL A 451 -142.60 -80.61 33.35
C VAL A 451 -141.16 -80.60 33.89
N ARG A 452 -140.75 -81.80 34.33
CA ARG A 452 -139.39 -82.37 34.32
C ARG A 452 -138.74 -82.46 32.91
N SER A 453 -138.94 -81.53 31.99
CA SER A 453 -138.39 -81.64 30.63
C SER A 453 -138.73 -80.33 29.93
N TRP A 454 -137.80 -79.45 29.57
CA TRP A 454 -137.05 -79.46 28.31
C TRP A 454 -136.07 -78.27 28.40
N HIS A 455 -134.74 -78.43 28.48
CA HIS A 455 -133.81 -78.74 27.40
C HIS A 455 -133.48 -77.56 26.44
N ASN A 456 -132.31 -76.95 26.72
CA ASN A 456 -131.24 -76.52 25.79
C ASN A 456 -131.33 -75.23 24.93
N SER A 457 -130.25 -74.42 25.00
CA SER A 457 -129.21 -74.24 23.93
C SER A 457 -128.70 -72.79 23.67
N GLY A 458 -127.35 -72.64 23.63
CA GLY A 458 -126.52 -71.69 22.81
C GLY A 458 -126.43 -70.21 23.24
N ASP A 459 -125.37 -69.41 23.00
CA ASP A 459 -124.16 -69.46 22.16
C ASP A 459 -123.17 -68.32 22.59
N SER A 460 -121.84 -68.49 22.67
CA SER A 460 -120.76 -68.32 21.65
C SER A 460 -120.37 -66.88 21.17
N ASN A 461 -119.08 -66.51 21.37
CA ASN A 461 -118.12 -65.89 20.41
C ASN A 461 -117.89 -64.34 20.23
N LEU A 462 -116.61 -63.90 20.45
CA LEU A 462 -115.64 -63.31 19.47
C LEU A 462 -115.16 -61.80 19.50
N LYS A 463 -113.82 -61.59 19.70
CA LYS A 463 -112.83 -60.61 19.10
C LYS A 463 -112.92 -59.07 19.44
N ARG A 464 -111.89 -58.17 19.39
CA ARG A 464 -110.44 -58.10 18.98
C ARG A 464 -109.90 -56.65 19.25
N CYS A 465 -108.58 -56.44 19.51
CA CYS A 465 -107.66 -55.39 18.95
C CYS A 465 -106.47 -54.98 19.88
N ILE A 466 -105.26 -55.44 19.53
CA ILE A 466 -103.95 -54.88 19.92
C ILE A 466 -103.18 -54.69 18.61
N PHE A 467 -102.81 -53.45 18.24
CA PHE A 467 -101.72 -53.12 17.28
C PHE A 467 -101.57 -51.59 17.14
N LYS A 468 -100.34 -51.06 17.36
CA LYS A 468 -99.68 -49.90 16.70
C LYS A 468 -98.50 -49.36 17.54
N SER A 469 -97.26 -49.77 17.27
CA SER A 469 -96.02 -49.05 17.64
C SER A 469 -94.79 -49.67 16.95
N GLU A 470 -94.73 -49.67 15.62
CA GLU A 470 -93.57 -50.17 14.86
C GLU A 470 -93.08 -49.22 13.75
N ALA A 471 -93.71 -48.04 13.57
CA ALA A 471 -93.34 -47.12 12.49
C ALA A 471 -92.33 -46.02 12.91
N ASP A 472 -92.20 -45.68 14.20
CA ASP A 472 -91.38 -44.56 14.67
C ASP A 472 -89.92 -44.95 15.02
N MET A 473 -89.62 -46.24 15.11
CA MET A 473 -88.28 -46.75 15.46
C MET A 473 -87.32 -46.84 14.26
N GLU A 474 -87.82 -46.89 13.02
CA GLU A 474 -86.97 -46.97 11.82
C GLU A 474 -86.43 -45.59 11.37
N VAL A 475 -87.15 -44.50 11.66
CA VAL A 475 -86.74 -43.12 11.29
C VAL A 475 -85.62 -42.58 12.19
N LEU A 476 -85.57 -43.00 13.46
CA LEU A 476 -84.47 -42.64 14.37
C LEU A 476 -83.16 -43.36 14.01
N LYS A 477 -83.23 -44.66 13.66
CA LYS A 477 -82.05 -45.45 13.27
C LYS A 477 -81.32 -44.88 12.05
N GLN A 478 -82.05 -44.31 11.08
CA GLN A 478 -81.43 -43.70 9.89
C GLN A 478 -80.67 -42.40 10.20
N LYS A 479 -81.16 -41.57 11.14
CA LYS A 479 -80.48 -40.33 11.55
C LYS A 479 -79.23 -40.57 12.40
N ASP A 480 -79.20 -41.65 13.17
CA ASP A 480 -78.03 -42.00 13.99
C ASP A 480 -76.90 -42.59 13.14
N LEU A 481 -77.24 -43.37 12.10
CA LEU A 481 -76.25 -43.88 11.13
C LEU A 481 -75.58 -42.77 10.31
N GLU A 482 -76.28 -41.68 10.02
CA GLU A 482 -75.73 -40.56 9.24
C GLU A 482 -74.79 -39.68 10.08
N LYS A 483 -75.12 -39.44 11.35
CA LYS A 483 -74.22 -38.78 12.31
C LYS A 483 -72.96 -39.59 12.58
N GLU A 484 -73.08 -40.92 12.63
CA GLU A 484 -71.93 -41.81 12.81
C GLU A 484 -70.98 -41.77 11.60
N ARG A 485 -71.52 -41.70 10.37
CA ARG A 485 -70.71 -41.50 9.15
C ARG A 485 -69.97 -40.16 9.18
N GLN A 486 -70.64 -39.06 9.54
CA GLN A 486 -70.01 -37.74 9.62
C GLN A 486 -68.93 -37.67 10.72
N LEU A 487 -69.14 -38.32 11.86
CA LEU A 487 -68.13 -38.40 12.93
C LEU A 487 -66.91 -39.22 12.49
N LYS A 488 -67.13 -40.30 11.73
CA LYS A 488 -66.07 -41.17 11.19
C LYS A 488 -65.26 -40.46 10.11
N GLU A 489 -65.89 -39.65 9.26
CA GLU A 489 -65.24 -38.80 8.25
C GLU A 489 -64.34 -37.74 8.93
N LYS A 490 -64.87 -37.03 9.94
CA LYS A 490 -64.10 -36.02 10.69
C LYS A 490 -62.92 -36.63 11.45
N LYS A 491 -63.09 -37.82 12.04
CA LYS A 491 -61.98 -38.56 12.67
C LYS A 491 -60.91 -38.99 11.66
N ARG A 492 -61.30 -39.33 10.42
CA ARG A 492 -60.35 -39.66 9.34
C ARG A 492 -59.57 -38.44 8.89
N GLN A 493 -60.23 -37.29 8.71
CA GLN A 493 -59.58 -36.02 8.36
C GLN A 493 -58.59 -35.59 9.45
N TYR A 494 -59.02 -35.61 10.73
CA TYR A 494 -58.14 -35.32 11.85
C TYR A 494 -56.93 -36.29 11.95
N ALA A 495 -57.14 -37.58 11.69
CA ALA A 495 -56.05 -38.55 11.68
C ALA A 495 -55.07 -38.36 10.51
N LEU A 496 -55.54 -37.86 9.36
CA LEU A 496 -54.70 -37.51 8.22
C LEU A 496 -53.88 -36.24 8.48
N GLU A 497 -54.51 -35.21 9.04
CA GLU A 497 -53.82 -33.97 9.44
C GLU A 497 -52.75 -34.25 10.51
N LEU A 498 -53.05 -35.08 11.51
CA LEU A 498 -52.09 -35.47 12.53
C LEU A 498 -50.90 -36.25 11.94
N LYS A 499 -51.16 -37.14 10.97
CA LYS A 499 -50.08 -37.84 10.24
C LYS A 499 -49.23 -36.89 9.40
N GLN A 500 -49.85 -35.89 8.77
CA GLN A 500 -49.13 -34.85 8.02
C GLN A 500 -48.24 -34.02 8.95
N GLN A 501 -48.77 -33.55 10.08
CA GLN A 501 -48.00 -32.82 11.09
C GLN A 501 -46.82 -33.65 11.61
N MET A 502 -47.04 -34.93 11.94
CA MET A 502 -45.94 -35.81 12.36
C MET A 502 -44.89 -36.00 11.27
N SER A 503 -45.30 -36.17 10.00
CA SER A 503 -44.36 -36.31 8.88
C SER A 503 -43.55 -35.03 8.64
N GLU A 504 -44.17 -33.87 8.83
CA GLU A 504 -43.52 -32.58 8.67
C GLU A 504 -42.57 -32.27 9.82
N ASP A 505 -42.93 -32.61 11.07
CA ASP A 505 -42.05 -32.51 12.23
C ASP A 505 -40.83 -33.43 12.11
N VAL A 506 -41.01 -34.66 11.61
CA VAL A 506 -39.89 -35.56 11.31
C VAL A 506 -38.98 -34.95 10.25
N ARG A 507 -39.53 -34.33 9.20
CA ARG A 507 -38.75 -33.63 8.17
C ARG A 507 -37.98 -32.44 8.74
N ARG A 508 -38.60 -31.62 9.61
CA ARG A 508 -37.93 -30.49 10.28
C ARG A 508 -36.78 -30.97 11.15
N ARG A 509 -36.98 -32.02 11.95
CA ARG A 509 -35.92 -32.60 12.78
C ARG A 509 -34.77 -33.17 11.94
N GLN A 510 -35.07 -33.79 10.80
CA GLN A 510 -34.04 -34.26 9.88
C GLN A 510 -33.24 -33.11 9.27
N GLN A 511 -33.90 -32.02 8.86
CA GLN A 511 -33.24 -30.83 8.35
C GLN A 511 -32.37 -30.15 9.41
N GLN A 512 -32.88 -29.99 10.64
CA GLN A 512 -32.11 -29.45 11.77
C GLN A 512 -30.89 -30.33 12.07
N LYS A 513 -31.07 -31.66 12.11
CA LYS A 513 -29.96 -32.58 12.33
C LYS A 513 -28.90 -32.51 11.22
N GLN A 514 -29.31 -32.38 9.96
CA GLN A 514 -28.37 -32.19 8.84
C GLN A 514 -27.61 -30.86 8.95
N GLN A 515 -28.29 -29.78 9.33
CA GLN A 515 -27.64 -28.48 9.57
C GLN A 515 -26.64 -28.55 10.73
N GLU A 516 -27.02 -29.18 11.85
CA GLU A 516 -26.11 -29.39 12.99
C GLU A 516 -24.90 -30.26 12.62
N GLU A 517 -25.08 -31.32 11.82
CA GLU A 517 -23.99 -32.16 11.32
C GLU A 517 -23.07 -31.40 10.35
N GLU A 518 -23.62 -30.53 9.49
CA GLU A 518 -22.86 -29.65 8.61
C GLU A 518 -22.07 -28.58 9.37
N GLU A 519 -22.68 -27.95 10.37
CA GLU A 519 -22.03 -26.98 11.26
C GLU A 519 -20.91 -27.64 12.07
N ALA A 520 -21.16 -28.81 12.66
CA ALA A 520 -20.16 -29.57 13.39
C ALA A 520 -18.98 -29.96 12.49
N LYS A 521 -19.27 -30.37 11.25
CA LYS A 521 -18.23 -30.68 10.25
C LYS A 521 -17.43 -29.43 9.88
N TYR A 522 -18.08 -28.30 9.67
CA TYR A 522 -17.42 -27.03 9.37
C TYR A 522 -16.50 -26.58 10.52
N VAL A 523 -16.96 -26.66 11.78
CA VAL A 523 -16.13 -26.35 12.95
C VAL A 523 -14.93 -27.29 13.06
N PHE A 524 -15.13 -28.58 12.80
CA PHE A 524 -14.03 -29.56 12.81
C PHE A 524 -13.00 -29.30 11.70
N ASP A 525 -13.46 -28.99 10.48
CA ASP A 525 -12.59 -28.71 9.34
C ASP A 525 -11.81 -27.39 9.54
N THR A 526 -12.44 -26.36 10.10
CA THR A 526 -11.78 -25.09 10.44
C THR A 526 -10.75 -25.22 11.56
N GLU A 527 -11.06 -25.97 12.62
CA GLU A 527 -10.09 -26.28 13.68
C GLU A 527 -8.89 -27.06 13.11
N LYS A 528 -9.15 -28.05 12.24
CA LYS A 528 -8.10 -28.82 11.59
C LYS A 528 -7.22 -27.96 10.67
N ALA A 529 -7.80 -27.03 9.92
CA ALA A 529 -7.06 -26.08 9.09
C ALA A 529 -6.19 -25.14 9.95
N TRP A 530 -6.75 -24.60 11.03
CA TRP A 530 -6.01 -23.74 11.97
C TRP A 530 -4.85 -24.45 12.66
N LEU A 531 -5.05 -25.70 13.08
CA LEU A 531 -3.99 -26.54 13.64
C LEU A 531 -2.87 -26.80 12.62
N TRP A 532 -3.22 -26.97 11.35
CA TRP A 532 -2.25 -27.17 10.28
C TRP A 532 -1.42 -25.90 10.02
N GLU A 533 -2.06 -24.73 9.91
CA GLU A 533 -1.38 -23.43 9.77
C GLU A 533 -0.46 -23.14 10.97
N THR A 534 -0.97 -23.38 12.18
CA THR A 534 -0.19 -23.22 13.42
C THR A 534 1.03 -24.14 13.44
N ALA A 535 0.88 -25.38 12.97
CA ALA A 535 1.99 -26.33 12.83
C ALA A 535 3.00 -25.90 11.75
N GLU A 536 2.56 -25.31 10.65
CA GLU A 536 3.45 -24.78 9.61
C GLU A 536 4.23 -23.55 10.10
N GLU A 537 3.57 -22.59 10.73
CA GLU A 537 4.25 -21.40 11.28
C GLU A 537 5.20 -21.78 12.41
N ARG A 538 4.82 -22.76 13.24
CA ARG A 538 5.72 -23.36 14.24
C ARG A 538 6.98 -23.96 13.59
N ARG A 539 6.84 -24.72 12.50
CA ARG A 539 7.98 -25.26 11.75
C ARG A 539 8.85 -24.14 11.16
N ARG A 540 8.25 -23.07 10.65
CA ARG A 540 8.97 -21.89 10.15
C ARG A 540 9.77 -21.21 11.26
N ILE A 541 9.15 -20.96 12.42
CA ILE A 541 9.81 -20.33 13.57
C ILE A 541 10.97 -21.19 14.06
N VAL A 542 10.76 -22.51 14.20
CA VAL A 542 11.83 -23.42 14.61
C VAL A 542 12.95 -23.45 13.57
N SER A 543 12.65 -23.50 12.28
CA SER A 543 13.69 -23.55 11.25
C SER A 543 14.49 -22.24 11.16
N ALA A 544 13.83 -21.08 11.28
CA ALA A 544 14.47 -19.78 11.05
C ALA A 544 15.17 -19.23 12.30
N HIS A 545 14.55 -19.37 13.48
CA HIS A 545 14.96 -18.66 14.68
C HIS A 545 15.61 -19.57 15.72
N ALA A 546 15.14 -20.79 15.89
CA ALA A 546 15.64 -21.67 16.94
C ALA A 546 17.16 -21.99 16.86
N PRO A 547 17.81 -22.10 15.67
CA PRO A 547 19.25 -22.28 15.58
C PRO A 547 20.04 -21.11 16.19
N GLN A 548 19.57 -19.88 16.02
CA GLN A 548 20.29 -18.69 16.46
C GLN A 548 20.28 -18.51 17.98
N VAL A 549 19.25 -19.04 18.64
CA VAL A 549 19.06 -18.96 20.10
C VAL A 549 19.40 -20.28 20.81
N LEU A 550 20.00 -21.22 20.08
CA LEU A 550 20.32 -22.56 20.56
C LEU A 550 21.39 -22.46 21.65
N GLY A 551 21.00 -22.71 22.90
CA GLY A 551 21.81 -22.47 24.11
C GLY A 551 21.14 -21.57 25.15
N TYR A 552 20.17 -20.75 24.74
CA TYR A 552 19.37 -19.89 25.62
C TYR A 552 17.92 -20.36 25.77
N LEU A 553 17.48 -21.34 24.97
CA LEU A 553 16.15 -21.93 25.04
C LEU A 553 15.95 -22.69 26.36
N GLN A 554 14.77 -22.50 26.99
CA GLN A 554 14.38 -23.28 28.15
C GLN A 554 14.06 -24.72 27.77
N PRO A 555 14.35 -25.70 28.66
CA PRO A 555 13.91 -27.07 28.48
C PRO A 555 12.38 -27.15 28.30
N GLY A 556 11.92 -27.93 27.30
CA GLY A 556 10.49 -28.16 27.03
C GLY A 556 9.85 -27.25 25.98
N ILE A 557 10.57 -26.25 25.44
CA ILE A 557 10.04 -25.38 24.37
C ILE A 557 9.96 -26.14 23.02
N LEU A 558 10.92 -27.02 22.76
CA LEU A 558 10.99 -27.81 21.53
C LEU A 558 10.31 -29.18 21.73
N ARG A 559 9.46 -29.59 20.78
CA ARG A 559 8.90 -30.96 20.75
C ARG A 559 9.89 -31.90 20.08
N SER A 560 9.77 -33.19 20.37
CA SER A 560 10.59 -34.25 19.73
C SER A 560 10.49 -34.23 18.20
N GLU A 561 9.30 -33.89 17.69
CA GLU A 561 8.98 -33.74 16.26
C GLU A 561 9.82 -32.66 15.56
N ASP A 562 10.28 -31.64 16.30
CA ASP A 562 10.99 -30.50 15.73
C ASP A 562 12.50 -30.75 15.57
N LEU A 563 13.02 -31.79 16.22
CA LEU A 563 14.46 -32.09 16.26
C LEU A 563 15.06 -32.33 14.87
N PRO A 564 14.43 -33.07 13.93
CA PRO A 564 14.98 -33.26 12.59
C PRO A 564 15.10 -31.94 11.82
N LEU A 565 14.09 -31.06 11.93
CA LEU A 565 14.10 -29.74 11.30
C LEU A 565 15.19 -28.86 11.89
N LEU A 566 15.34 -28.88 13.21
CA LEU A 566 16.37 -28.12 13.91
C LEU A 566 17.78 -28.61 13.56
N LYS A 567 17.98 -29.92 13.43
CA LYS A 567 19.24 -30.51 12.97
C LYS A 567 19.60 -30.03 11.56
N HIS A 568 18.64 -30.05 10.65
CA HIS A 568 18.85 -29.54 9.29
C HIS A 568 19.16 -28.04 9.29
N ALA A 569 18.44 -27.23 10.06
CA ALA A 569 18.69 -25.80 10.11
C ALA A 569 20.05 -25.47 10.77
N ALA A 570 20.41 -26.18 11.84
CA ALA A 570 21.71 -26.04 12.51
C ALA A 570 22.89 -26.44 11.60
N SER A 571 22.73 -27.46 10.74
CA SER A 571 23.80 -27.87 9.81
C SER A 571 24.10 -26.83 8.73
N GLN A 572 23.19 -25.88 8.47
CA GLN A 572 23.44 -24.75 7.56
C GLN A 572 24.32 -23.68 8.20
N HIS A 573 24.53 -23.72 9.53
CA HIS A 573 25.36 -22.78 10.27
C HIS A 573 26.67 -23.47 10.70
N PRO A 574 27.84 -23.03 10.16
CA PRO A 574 29.12 -23.68 10.42
C PRO A 574 29.48 -23.81 11.91
N HIS A 575 29.07 -22.84 12.73
CA HIS A 575 29.36 -22.78 14.17
C HIS A 575 28.42 -23.64 15.04
N LEU A 576 27.32 -24.14 14.48
CA LEU A 576 26.34 -24.97 15.22
C LEU A 576 26.43 -26.46 14.86
N CYS A 577 27.17 -26.81 13.80
CA CYS A 577 27.30 -28.18 13.30
C CYS A 577 27.87 -29.16 14.35
N HIS A 578 28.59 -28.66 15.35
CA HIS A 578 29.24 -29.46 16.39
C HIS A 578 28.31 -29.76 17.60
N LEU A 579 27.14 -29.13 17.67
CA LEU A 579 26.23 -29.27 18.81
C LEU A 579 25.49 -30.61 18.73
N GLN A 580 25.70 -31.46 19.73
CA GLN A 580 24.97 -32.72 19.88
C GLN A 580 23.51 -32.46 20.33
N LEU A 581 22.66 -32.15 19.36
CA LEU A 581 21.23 -31.84 19.57
C LEU A 581 20.44 -33.02 20.17
N ASP A 582 20.95 -34.25 20.02
CA ASP A 582 20.32 -35.46 20.56
C ASP A 582 20.30 -35.51 22.10
N HIS A 583 21.24 -34.83 22.77
CA HIS A 583 21.24 -34.76 24.23
C HIS A 583 20.21 -33.77 24.79
N ILE A 584 19.74 -32.82 23.99
CA ILE A 584 18.77 -31.81 24.42
C ILE A 584 17.37 -32.42 24.59
N SER A 585 17.03 -33.44 23.80
CA SER A 585 15.71 -34.08 23.86
C SER A 585 15.57 -35.12 24.97
N GLN A 586 16.68 -35.72 25.41
CA GLN A 586 16.68 -36.81 26.39
C GLN A 586 16.67 -36.32 27.85
N HIS A 587 17.02 -35.06 28.11
CA HIS A 587 17.04 -34.50 29.46
C HIS A 587 15.74 -33.78 29.81
N ASN A 588 14.77 -34.54 30.36
CA ASN A 588 13.57 -33.98 31.01
C ASN A 588 13.87 -33.23 32.33
N LYS A 589 15.13 -33.23 32.80
CA LYS A 589 15.54 -32.49 33.99
C LYS A 589 16.23 -31.19 33.54
N PRO A 590 15.76 -30.02 33.99
CA PRO A 590 16.41 -28.76 33.66
C PRO A 590 17.84 -28.80 34.20
N LEU A 591 18.83 -28.87 33.30
CA LEU A 591 20.21 -28.55 33.65
C LEU A 591 20.22 -27.08 34.06
N ARG A 592 20.09 -26.82 35.38
CA ARG A 592 20.34 -25.51 35.97
C ARG A 592 21.80 -25.17 35.73
N ARG A 593 22.10 -24.55 34.59
CA ARG A 593 23.36 -23.82 34.44
C ARG A 593 23.30 -22.68 35.47
N PRO A 594 24.27 -22.58 36.39
CA PRO A 594 24.25 -21.50 37.37
C PRO A 594 24.33 -20.18 36.59
N LYS A 595 23.39 -19.25 36.86
CA LYS A 595 23.27 -17.94 36.21
C LYS A 595 24.50 -17.03 36.38
N CYS A 596 25.54 -17.47 37.09
CA CYS A 596 26.75 -16.71 37.27
C CYS A 596 27.65 -16.84 36.04
N ASN A 597 27.86 -15.73 35.33
CA ASN A 597 29.04 -15.52 34.50
C ASN A 597 30.29 -15.93 35.31
N SER A 598 31.32 -16.49 34.66
CA SER A 598 32.64 -16.74 35.26
C SER A 598 33.14 -15.59 36.17
N GLN A 599 32.85 -14.33 35.84
CA GLN A 599 33.15 -13.16 36.69
C GLN A 599 32.39 -13.14 38.02
N CYS A 600 31.14 -13.59 38.06
CA CYS A 600 30.36 -13.70 39.30
C CYS A 600 30.84 -14.86 40.19
N ARG A 601 31.57 -15.85 39.64
CA ARG A 601 32.22 -16.90 40.43
C ARG A 601 33.47 -16.37 41.11
N ILE A 602 34.28 -15.60 40.37
CA ILE A 602 35.46 -14.89 40.92
C ILE A 602 35.05 -13.93 42.05
N LEU A 603 33.96 -13.18 41.88
CA LEU A 603 33.44 -12.25 42.90
C LEU A 603 32.76 -12.91 44.11
N ARG A 604 32.51 -14.23 44.09
CA ARG A 604 32.01 -14.98 45.25
C ARG A 604 33.11 -15.75 45.98
N GLU A 605 34.21 -16.03 45.29
CA GLU A 605 35.38 -16.71 45.87
C GLU A 605 36.34 -15.70 46.54
N TYR A 606 36.30 -14.43 46.13
CA TYR A 606 36.73 -13.29 46.94
C TYR A 606 35.68 -12.92 47.99
#